data_AF-A0A8T5BE57-F1
#
_entry.id   AF-A0A8T5BE57-F1
#
_cell.length_a   1.000
_cell.length_b   1.000
_cell.length_c   1.000
_cell.angle_alpha   90.00
_cell.angle_beta   90.00
_cell.angle_gamma   90.00
#
_symmetry.space_group_name_H-M   'P 1'
#
loop_
_entity.id
_entity.type
_entity.pdbx_description
1 polymer ?
#
loop_
_entity_poly.entity_id
_entity_poly.type
_entity_poly.pdbx_seq_one_letter_code
_entity_poly.pdbx_strand_id
1 'polypeptide(L)'
;MLQELYLAPVTFNFKVRRGAKQICIECFWLGAGSIEIKIQALNKVYTEKDMKVIEKTTIHASGLTVEYQCYKKCLLSIPSIAEDEFWRLELTLLGVSEYQLAIEIS
;
A
#
# COMPACT_ATOMS: atom_id res chain seq x y z
N MET A 1 -22.34 11.84 14.02
CA MET A 1 -22.16 10.93 12.88
C MET A 1 -21.15 11.56 11.95
N LEU A 2 -19.89 11.13 12.00
CA LEU A 2 -18.92 11.50 10.99
C LEU A 2 -19.23 10.64 9.77
N GLN A 3 -19.71 11.30 8.71
CA GLN A 3 -19.96 10.68 7.43
C GLN A 3 -18.60 10.19 6.92
N GLU A 4 -18.38 8.88 6.88
CA GLU A 4 -17.21 8.29 6.23
C GLU A 4 -17.25 8.74 4.77
N LEU A 5 -16.42 9.72 4.43
CA LEU A 5 -16.15 10.10 3.06
C LEU A 5 -15.50 8.88 2.40
N TYR A 6 -16.32 8.06 1.74
CA TYR A 6 -15.87 6.99 0.85
C TYR A 6 -15.16 7.64 -0.33
N LEU A 7 -13.88 7.93 -0.14
CA LEU A 7 -12.98 8.27 -1.24
C LEU A 7 -12.82 7.00 -2.07
N ALA A 8 -13.10 7.09 -3.37
CA ALA A 8 -12.85 5.98 -4.28
C ALA A 8 -11.39 5.52 -4.14
N PRO A 9 -11.11 4.20 -4.18
CA PRO A 9 -9.74 3.72 -4.06
C PRO A 9 -8.85 4.34 -5.13
N VAL A 10 -7.67 4.82 -4.71
CA VAL A 10 -6.67 5.29 -5.67
C VAL A 10 -6.04 4.08 -6.34
N THR A 11 -5.94 4.08 -7.66
CA THR A 11 -5.47 2.90 -8.41
C THR A 11 -4.25 3.20 -9.26
N PHE A 12 -3.33 2.23 -9.32
CA PHE A 12 -2.10 2.31 -10.10
C PHE A 12 -1.89 1.00 -10.86
N ASN A 13 -1.62 1.07 -12.16
CA ASN A 13 -1.24 -0.10 -12.95
C ASN A 13 0.28 -0.24 -12.98
N PHE A 14 0.77 -1.47 -12.82
CA PHE A 14 2.20 -1.77 -12.87
C PHE A 14 2.45 -3.11 -13.57
N LYS A 15 3.64 -3.25 -14.15
CA LYS A 15 4.03 -4.44 -14.91
C LYS A 15 4.79 -5.43 -14.02
N VAL A 16 4.23 -6.61 -13.81
CA VAL A 16 4.92 -7.74 -13.16
C VAL A 16 5.66 -8.52 -14.24
N ARG A 17 6.97 -8.68 -14.08
CA ARG A 17 7.82 -9.33 -15.07
C ARG A 17 7.81 -10.84 -14.91
N ARG A 18 7.95 -11.57 -16.01
CA ARG A 18 8.15 -13.02 -16.01
C ARG A 18 9.23 -13.42 -15.02
N GLY A 19 8.92 -14.38 -14.15
CA GLY A 19 9.85 -14.91 -13.15
C GLY A 19 9.94 -14.11 -11.85
N ALA A 20 9.21 -13.00 -11.71
CA ALA A 20 9.03 -12.33 -10.43
C ALA A 20 8.37 -13.28 -9.42
N LYS A 21 8.81 -13.20 -8.17
CA LYS A 21 8.36 -14.02 -7.04
C LYS A 21 7.89 -13.16 -5.87
N GLN A 22 8.19 -11.87 -5.88
CA GLN A 22 7.81 -10.96 -4.82
C GLN A 22 7.40 -9.60 -5.38
N ILE A 23 6.39 -9.02 -4.73
CA ILE A 23 6.01 -7.62 -4.89
C ILE A 23 6.13 -6.97 -3.51
N CYS A 24 6.83 -5.84 -3.46
CA CYS A 24 6.96 -5.02 -2.27
C CYS A 24 6.31 -3.66 -2.52
N ILE A 25 5.33 -3.31 -1.70
CA ILE A 25 4.67 -2.00 -1.71
C ILE A 25 5.09 -1.25 -0.46
N GLU A 26 5.61 -0.05 -0.63
CA GLU A 26 5.98 0.83 0.48
C GLU A 26 5.20 2.13 0.38
N CYS A 27 4.52 2.47 1.47
CA CYS A 27 3.77 3.71 1.62
C CYS A 27 4.37 4.53 2.75
N PHE A 28 4.48 5.84 2.55
CA PHE A 28 4.84 6.80 3.58
C PHE A 28 3.81 7.94 3.58
N TRP A 29 3.32 8.37 4.74
CA TRP A 29 2.39 9.49 4.83
C TRP A 29 2.54 10.27 6.14
N LEU A 30 2.03 11.50 6.12
CA LEU A 30 1.97 12.37 7.29
C LEU A 30 0.58 12.30 7.93
N GLY A 31 0.53 12.41 9.26
CA GLY A 31 -0.71 12.39 10.03
C GLY A 31 -1.10 11.01 10.55
N ALA A 32 -2.22 10.98 11.28
CA ALA A 32 -2.71 9.80 12.00
C ALA A 32 -3.63 8.88 11.17
N GLY A 33 -3.77 9.14 9.87
CA GLY A 33 -4.57 8.32 8.96
C GLY A 33 -3.95 6.95 8.70
N SER A 34 -4.62 6.16 7.86
CA SER A 34 -4.15 4.85 7.43
C SER A 34 -4.35 4.64 5.91
N ILE A 35 -3.58 3.71 5.37
CA ILE A 35 -3.66 3.27 3.97
C ILE A 35 -3.85 1.75 3.97
N GLU A 36 -4.89 1.24 3.34
CA GLU A 36 -5.06 -0.19 3.09
C GLU A 36 -4.64 -0.54 1.66
N ILE A 37 -3.93 -1.67 1.50
CA ILE A 37 -3.41 -2.14 0.22
C ILE A 37 -4.16 -3.37 -0.30
N LYS A 38 -4.52 -3.32 -1.58
CA LYS A 38 -5.05 -4.46 -2.34
C LYS A 38 -4.40 -4.52 -3.71
N ILE A 39 -4.06 -5.72 -4.17
CA ILE A 39 -3.49 -5.95 -5.50
C ILE A 39 -4.42 -6.86 -6.28
N GLN A 40 -4.84 -6.42 -7.47
CA GLN A 40 -5.58 -7.23 -8.43
C GLN A 40 -4.63 -7.75 -9.51
N ALA A 41 -4.44 -9.06 -9.51
CA ALA A 41 -3.87 -9.80 -10.63
C ALA A 41 -5.00 -10.27 -11.57
N LEU A 42 -4.64 -10.87 -12.71
CA LEU A 42 -5.61 -11.33 -13.71
C LEU A 42 -6.69 -12.27 -13.13
N ASN A 43 -6.28 -13.22 -12.28
CA ASN A 43 -7.14 -14.29 -11.75
C ASN A 43 -7.24 -14.33 -10.23
N LYS A 44 -6.64 -13.35 -9.53
CA LYS A 44 -6.60 -13.34 -8.06
C LYS A 44 -6.55 -11.92 -7.53
N VAL A 45 -7.27 -11.70 -6.44
CA VAL A 45 -7.16 -10.50 -5.62
C VAL A 45 -6.36 -10.86 -4.36
N TYR A 46 -5.32 -10.08 -4.10
CA TYR A 46 -4.50 -10.16 -2.89
C TYR A 46 -4.84 -8.98 -2.00
N THR A 47 -5.10 -9.26 -0.73
CA THR A 47 -5.36 -8.27 0.32
C THR A 47 -4.20 -8.28 1.31
N GLU A 48 -4.19 -7.35 2.28
CA GLU A 48 -3.16 -7.35 3.34
C GLU A 48 -3.10 -8.68 4.13
N LYS A 49 -4.18 -9.47 4.15
CA LYS A 49 -4.20 -10.82 4.75
C LYS A 49 -3.31 -11.83 4.02
N ASP A 50 -3.06 -11.59 2.73
CA ASP A 50 -2.18 -12.41 1.89
C ASP A 50 -0.72 -11.92 1.92
N MET A 51 -0.43 -10.86 2.67
CA MET A 51 0.85 -10.15 2.67
C MET A 51 1.49 -10.20 4.04
N LYS A 52 2.82 -10.14 4.08
CA LYS A 52 3.53 -9.77 5.30
C LYS A 52 3.52 -8.25 5.41
N VAL A 53 2.77 -7.74 6.37
CA VAL A 53 2.64 -6.30 6.65
C VAL A 53 3.63 -5.90 7.75
N ILE A 54 4.34 -4.79 7.52
CA ILE A 54 5.23 -4.16 8.48
C ILE A 54 4.83 -2.69 8.56
N GLU A 55 4.49 -2.21 9.75
CA GLU A 55 4.11 -0.83 9.98
C GLU A 55 5.07 -0.16 10.96
N LYS A 56 5.30 1.13 10.75
CA LYS A 56 6.09 1.98 11.64
C LYS A 56 5.43 3.34 11.74
N THR A 57 5.23 3.81 12.97
CA THR A 57 4.83 5.19 13.25
C THR A 57 5.95 5.88 14.01
N THR A 58 6.37 7.03 13.51
CA THR A 58 7.31 7.92 14.19
C THR A 58 6.52 9.13 14.67
N ILE A 59 6.64 9.45 15.96
CA ILE A 59 5.95 10.57 16.59
C ILE A 59 7.00 11.63 16.92
N HIS A 60 6.85 12.81 16.35
CA HIS A 60 7.65 13.98 16.69
C HIS A 60 6.83 14.87 17.62
N ALA A 61 7.32 15.09 18.84
CA ALA A 61 6.63 15.91 19.84
C ALA A 61 7.50 17.13 20.20
N SER A 62 6.96 18.33 20.03
CA SER A 62 7.63 19.59 20.37
C SER A 62 6.64 20.53 21.09
N GLY A 63 6.80 20.69 22.40
CA GLY A 63 5.84 21.42 23.23
C GLY A 63 4.44 20.79 23.17
N LEU A 64 3.45 21.56 22.72
CA LEU A 64 2.06 21.10 22.52
C LEU A 64 1.78 20.60 21.09
N THR A 65 2.79 20.61 20.21
CA THR A 65 2.65 20.13 18.83
C THR A 65 3.09 18.68 18.71
N VAL A 66 2.29 17.88 18.01
CA VAL A 66 2.55 16.46 17.76
C VAL A 66 2.36 16.21 16.26
N GLU A 67 3.40 15.68 15.62
CA GLU A 67 3.38 15.29 14.23
C GLU A 67 3.62 13.78 14.10
N TYR A 68 2.87 13.16 13.19
CA TYR A 68 2.95 11.74 12.92
C TYR A 68 3.54 11.51 11.53
N GLN A 69 4.53 10.62 11.46
CA GLN A 69 5.07 10.10 10.22
C GLN A 69 4.87 8.59 10.20
N CYS A 70 4.11 8.12 9.23
CA CYS A 70 3.68 6.74 9.14
C CYS A 70 4.31 6.08 7.92
N TYR A 71 4.65 4.81 8.08
CA TYR A 71 5.21 3.96 7.04
C TYR A 71 4.55 2.59 7.10
N LYS A 72 4.18 2.07 5.93
CA LYS A 72 3.68 0.70 5.74
C LYS A 72 4.46 0.03 4.62
N LYS A 73 4.90 -1.20 4.86
CA LYS A 73 5.50 -2.09 3.88
C LYS A 73 4.67 -3.37 3.80
N CYS A 74 4.20 -3.68 2.60
CA CYS A 74 3.50 -4.93 2.30
C CYS A 74 4.35 -5.78 1.37
N LEU A 75 4.72 -6.96 1.84
CA LEU A 75 5.47 -7.96 1.07
C LEU A 75 4.52 -9.07 0.64
N LEU A 76 4.28 -9.18 -0.66
CA LEU A 76 3.48 -10.23 -1.26
C LEU A 76 4.40 -11.22 -1.97
N SER A 77 4.40 -12.48 -1.52
CA SER A 77 4.98 -13.58 -2.28
C SER A 77 3.99 -14.04 -3.34
N ILE A 78 4.43 -14.12 -4.59
CA ILE A 78 3.60 -14.53 -5.73
C ILE A 78 4.13 -15.84 -6.34
N PRO A 79 3.27 -16.68 -6.92
CA PRO A 79 3.74 -17.77 -7.76
C PRO A 79 4.49 -17.20 -8.96
N SER A 80 5.48 -17.93 -9.47
CA SER A 80 6.21 -17.53 -10.67
C SER A 80 5.22 -17.40 -11.84
N ILE A 81 5.13 -16.21 -12.41
CA ILE A 81 4.30 -15.95 -13.59
C ILE A 81 5.04 -16.36 -14.87
N ALA A 82 4.29 -16.90 -15.84
CA ALA A 82 4.83 -17.46 -17.08
C ALA A 82 5.16 -16.38 -18.12
N GLU A 83 4.42 -15.27 -18.10
CA GLU A 83 4.54 -14.14 -19.01
C GLU A 83 4.50 -12.83 -18.23
N ASP A 84 4.83 -11.72 -18.89
CA ASP A 84 4.69 -10.41 -18.28
C ASP A 84 3.21 -10.05 -18.15
N GLU A 85 2.79 -9.62 -16.96
CA GLU A 85 1.39 -9.28 -16.67
C GLU A 85 1.27 -7.82 -16.19
N PHE A 86 0.11 -7.19 -16.45
CA PHE A 86 -0.25 -5.90 -15.86
C PHE A 86 -1.20 -6.12 -14.69
N TRP A 87 -0.77 -5.70 -13.50
CA TRP A 87 -1.55 -5.81 -12.28
C TRP A 87 -1.96 -4.42 -11.81
N ARG A 88 -3.03 -4.37 -11.01
CA ARG A 88 -3.56 -3.11 -10.45
C ARG A 88 -3.37 -3.08 -8.94
N LEU A 89 -2.67 -2.07 -8.44
CA LEU A 89 -2.66 -1.70 -7.03
C LEU A 89 -3.87 -0.82 -6.75
N GLU A 90 -4.55 -1.07 -5.64
CA GLU A 90 -5.59 -0.22 -5.09
C GLU A 90 -5.24 0.17 -3.66
N LEU A 91 -5.37 1.46 -3.37
CA LEU A 91 -5.16 2.05 -2.05
C LEU A 91 -6.48 2.62 -1.53
N THR A 92 -6.90 2.19 -0.34
CA THR A 92 -7.97 2.87 0.41
C THR A 92 -7.32 3.82 1.39
N LEU A 93 -7.61 5.13 1.24
CA LEU A 93 -7.02 6.19 2.06
C LEU A 93 -8.02 6.65 3.12
N LEU A 94 -7.69 6.48 4.40
CA LEU A 94 -8.52 6.91 5.52
C LEU A 94 -7.81 8.02 6.30
N GLY A 95 -8.27 9.27 6.12
CA GLY A 95 -7.65 10.42 6.78
C GLY A 95 -6.21 10.70 6.32
N VAL A 96 -5.86 10.31 5.09
CA VAL A 96 -4.55 10.57 4.46
C VAL A 96 -4.74 11.49 3.27
N SER A 97 -4.15 12.68 3.33
CA SER A 97 -4.20 13.68 2.26
C SER A 97 -3.00 13.61 1.32
N GLU A 98 -1.82 13.27 1.87
CA GLU A 98 -0.56 13.23 1.13
C GLU A 98 0.21 11.97 1.51
N TYR A 99 0.75 11.29 0.49
CA TYR A 99 1.52 10.08 0.67
C TYR A 99 2.53 9.90 -0.45
N GLN A 100 3.56 9.11 -0.17
CA GLN A 100 4.53 8.60 -1.13
C GLN A 100 4.34 7.09 -1.27
N LEU A 101 4.52 6.60 -2.48
CA LEU A 101 4.34 5.19 -2.84
C LEU A 101 5.56 4.71 -3.62
N ALA A 102 6.11 3.58 -3.24
CA ALA A 102 7.10 2.83 -4.01
C ALA A 102 6.62 1.40 -4.25
N ILE A 103 6.89 0.89 -5.46
CA ILE A 103 6.58 -0.47 -5.88
C ILE A 103 7.87 -1.11 -6.37
N GLU A 104 8.27 -2.20 -5.73
CA GLU A 104 9.39 -3.05 -6.14
C GLU A 104 8.87 -4.42 -6.55
N ILE A 105 9.45 -4.98 -7.62
CA ILE A 105 9.08 -6.27 -8.21
C ILE A 105 10.38 -7.06 -8.41
N SER A 106 10.48 -8.22 -7.77
CA SER A 106 11.68 -9.08 -7.77
C SER A 106 11.36 -10.55 -7.93
#